data_AF-A0AA36ID14-F1
#
_entry.id   AF-A0AA36ID14-F1
#
_cell.length_a   1.000
_cell.length_b   1.000
_cell.length_c   1.000
_cell.angle_alpha   90.00
_cell.angle_beta   90.00
_cell.angle_gamma   90.00
#
_symmetry.space_group_name_H-M   'P 1'
#
loop_
_entity.id
_entity.type
_entity.pdbx_description
1 polymer ?
#
loop_
_entity_poly.entity_id
_entity_poly.type
_entity_poly.pdbx_seq_one_letter_code
_entity_poly.pdbx_strand_id
1 'polypeptide(L)'
;GDVCRTPLTAERREAETRYSSNASSAAKQLSSAEGHLNKLAVDPALTEAEAALKDFRHSSDAVGCAESVRVISKAQQIKAFLSDDEDARSLQPEVMVTQELEKAKASSDRAAQAILYLALCEILSFGTADKGAPSRAMRDKALEAGNEAADLFQGLAETRMQA
;
A
#
# COMPACT_ATOMS: atom_id res chain seq x y z
N GLY A 1 40.64 28.06 6.82
CA GLY A 1 40.06 27.18 7.84
C GLY A 1 39.38 26.05 7.10
N ASP A 2 40.12 24.97 6.88
CA ASP A 2 39.67 23.81 6.12
C ASP A 2 38.61 23.03 6.90
N VAL A 3 37.43 22.88 6.27
CA VAL A 3 36.35 22.05 6.78
C VAL A 3 36.59 20.62 6.31
N CYS A 4 36.84 19.74 7.28
CA CYS A 4 36.96 18.30 7.12
C CYS A 4 35.81 17.72 6.27
N ARG A 5 36.09 17.38 5.01
CA ARG A 5 35.32 16.37 4.27
C ARG A 5 35.79 14.99 4.72
N THR A 6 35.08 14.38 5.65
CA THR A 6 35.27 12.96 5.95
C THR A 6 34.86 12.12 4.73
N PRO A 7 35.72 11.20 4.24
CA PRO A 7 35.34 10.31 3.16
C PRO A 7 34.30 9.29 3.66
N LEU A 8 33.15 9.22 2.99
CA LEU A 8 32.18 8.13 3.17
C LEU A 8 32.89 6.79 2.96
N THR A 9 32.87 5.92 3.96
CA THR A 9 33.48 4.58 3.92
C THR A 9 32.83 3.75 2.81
N ALA A 10 33.61 2.86 2.17
CA ALA A 10 33.13 2.00 1.08
C ALA A 10 31.88 1.19 1.47
N GLU A 11 31.79 0.76 2.73
CA GLU A 11 30.63 0.04 3.29
C GLU A 11 29.34 0.86 3.26
N ARG A 12 29.40 2.18 3.51
CA ARG A 12 28.23 3.06 3.40
C ARG A 12 27.77 3.20 1.94
N ARG A 13 28.71 3.32 1.01
CA ARG A 13 28.40 3.38 -0.43
C ARG A 13 27.80 2.09 -0.95
N GLU A 14 28.30 0.93 -0.50
CA GLU A 14 27.72 -0.36 -0.86
C GLU A 14 26.32 -0.55 -0.27
N ALA A 15 26.10 -0.13 0.97
CA ALA A 15 24.77 -0.16 1.59
C ALA A 15 23.77 0.75 0.84
N GLU A 16 24.17 1.97 0.48
CA GLU A 16 23.36 2.91 -0.31
C GLU A 16 23.05 2.37 -1.72
N THR A 17 24.02 1.71 -2.37
CA THR A 17 23.84 1.15 -3.71
C THR A 17 22.89 -0.06 -3.67
N ARG A 18 23.03 -0.95 -2.68
CA ARG A 18 22.11 -2.08 -2.46
C ARG A 18 20.70 -1.61 -2.09
N TYR A 19 20.59 -0.55 -1.29
CA TYR A 19 19.31 0.07 -0.93
C TYR A 19 18.59 0.62 -2.17
N SER A 20 19.31 1.35 -3.02
CA SER A 20 18.78 1.89 -4.28
C SER A 20 18.38 0.79 -5.28
N SER A 21 19.16 -0.29 -5.39
CA SER A 21 18.81 -1.41 -6.29
C SER A 21 17.57 -2.17 -5.83
N ASN A 22 17.41 -2.37 -4.51
CA ASN A 22 16.27 -3.10 -3.95
C ASN A 22 14.97 -2.31 -4.11
N ALA A 23 14.98 -0.99 -3.86
CA ALA A 23 13.81 -0.14 -4.10
C ALA A 23 13.42 -0.11 -5.59
N SER A 24 14.39 -0.09 -6.50
CA SER A 24 14.13 -0.16 -7.94
C SER A 24 13.54 -1.51 -8.37
N SER A 25 13.97 -2.61 -7.74
CA SER A 25 13.42 -3.95 -7.98
C SER A 25 11.98 -4.07 -7.44
N ALA A 26 11.73 -3.59 -6.23
CA ALA A 26 10.41 -3.59 -5.59
C ALA A 26 9.38 -2.80 -6.41
N ALA A 27 9.76 -1.62 -6.92
CA ALA A 27 8.88 -0.82 -7.78
C ALA A 27 8.51 -1.54 -9.08
N LYS A 28 9.44 -2.30 -9.68
CA LYS A 28 9.16 -3.11 -10.88
C LYS A 28 8.22 -4.27 -10.57
N GLN A 29 8.42 -4.96 -9.45
CA GLN A 29 7.53 -6.03 -9.00
C GLN A 29 6.13 -5.51 -8.75
N LEU A 30 6.00 -4.37 -8.07
CA LEU A 30 4.71 -3.74 -7.82
C LEU A 30 4.01 -3.34 -9.12
N SER A 31 4.72 -2.72 -10.05
CA SER A 31 4.17 -2.38 -11.37
C SER A 31 3.73 -3.61 -12.17
N SER A 32 4.48 -4.71 -12.07
CA SER A 32 4.13 -5.98 -12.69
C SER A 32 2.89 -6.62 -12.02
N ALA A 33 2.78 -6.54 -10.69
CA ALA A 33 1.60 -6.99 -9.95
C ALA A 33 0.33 -6.25 -10.37
N GLU A 34 0.40 -4.92 -10.56
CA GLU A 34 -0.70 -4.13 -11.11
C GLU A 34 -1.05 -4.57 -12.55
N GLY A 35 -0.04 -4.86 -13.36
CA GLY A 35 -0.20 -5.39 -14.71
C GLY A 35 -0.93 -6.74 -14.74
N HIS A 36 -0.65 -7.62 -13.77
CA HIS A 36 -1.36 -8.89 -13.59
C HIS A 36 -2.81 -8.67 -13.11
N LEU A 37 -3.04 -7.74 -12.17
CA LEU A 37 -4.38 -7.38 -11.72
C LEU A 37 -5.28 -6.89 -12.87
N ASN A 38 -4.74 -6.06 -13.75
CA ASN A 38 -5.47 -5.56 -14.93
C ASN A 38 -5.90 -6.68 -15.88
N LYS A 39 -5.24 -7.84 -15.82
CA LYS A 39 -5.55 -9.05 -16.59
C LYS A 39 -6.33 -10.09 -15.78
N LEU A 40 -6.74 -9.77 -14.55
CA LEU A 40 -7.37 -10.69 -13.59
C LEU A 40 -6.50 -11.92 -13.26
N ALA A 41 -5.17 -11.82 -13.45
CA ALA A 41 -4.21 -12.84 -13.05
C ALA A 41 -3.89 -12.66 -11.55
N VAL A 42 -4.82 -13.09 -10.69
CA VAL A 42 -4.81 -12.79 -9.25
C VAL A 42 -3.62 -13.39 -8.51
N ASP A 43 -3.31 -14.68 -8.71
CA ASP A 43 -2.22 -15.34 -7.96
C ASP A 43 -0.83 -14.79 -8.30
N PRO A 44 -0.50 -14.50 -9.58
CA PRO A 44 0.72 -13.77 -9.93
C PRO A 44 0.77 -12.37 -9.29
N ALA A 45 -0.34 -11.64 -9.29
CA ALA A 45 -0.41 -10.32 -8.67
C ALA A 45 -0.12 -10.37 -7.16
N LEU A 46 -0.71 -11.32 -6.44
CA LEU A 46 -0.45 -11.53 -5.01
C LEU A 46 1.02 -11.81 -4.75
N THR A 47 1.59 -12.76 -5.51
CA THR A 47 2.99 -13.19 -5.34
C THR A 47 3.96 -12.02 -5.51
N GLU A 48 3.77 -11.21 -6.56
CA GLU A 48 4.66 -10.09 -6.85
C GLU A 48 4.46 -8.90 -5.90
N ALA A 49 3.22 -8.62 -5.48
CA ALA A 49 2.93 -7.54 -4.53
C ALA A 49 3.43 -7.86 -3.12
N GLU A 50 3.34 -9.13 -2.68
CA GLU A 50 3.92 -9.58 -1.40
C GLU A 50 5.45 -9.50 -1.40
N ALA A 51 6.09 -9.84 -2.52
CA ALA A 51 7.54 -9.66 -2.70
C ALA A 51 7.93 -8.18 -2.63
N ALA A 52 7.22 -7.32 -3.36
CA ALA A 52 7.46 -5.87 -3.32
C ALA A 52 7.25 -5.30 -1.91
N LEU A 53 6.20 -5.72 -1.19
CA LEU A 53 5.94 -5.31 0.19
C LEU A 53 7.11 -5.66 1.12
N LYS A 54 7.67 -6.86 0.98
CA LYS A 54 8.83 -7.28 1.78
C LYS A 54 10.04 -6.39 1.53
N ASP A 55 10.31 -6.06 0.27
CA ASP A 55 11.45 -5.23 -0.10
C ASP A 55 11.25 -3.76 0.34
N PHE A 56 10.05 -3.20 0.19
CA PHE A 56 9.73 -1.85 0.69
C PHE A 56 9.80 -1.75 2.21
N ARG A 57 9.40 -2.80 2.94
CA ARG A 57 9.58 -2.87 4.40
C ARG A 57 11.06 -2.89 4.77
N HIS A 58 11.88 -3.63 4.03
CA HIS A 58 13.32 -3.65 4.24
C HIS A 58 13.96 -2.28 3.98
N SER A 59 13.45 -1.53 2.99
CA SER A 59 13.91 -0.17 2.71
C SER A 59 13.23 0.91 3.56
N SER A 60 12.30 0.56 4.46
CA SER A 60 11.49 1.52 5.22
C SER A 60 10.74 2.54 4.35
N ASP A 61 10.33 2.12 3.14
CA ASP A 61 9.54 2.95 2.22
C ASP A 61 8.06 2.77 2.55
N ALA A 62 7.50 3.72 3.32
CA ALA A 62 6.12 3.66 3.77
C ALA A 62 5.10 3.78 2.62
N VAL A 63 5.42 4.58 1.59
CA VAL A 63 4.56 4.74 0.41
C VAL A 63 4.55 3.46 -0.42
N GLY A 64 5.72 2.87 -0.66
CA GLY A 64 5.83 1.57 -1.31
C GLY A 64 5.10 0.46 -0.55
N CYS A 65 5.20 0.44 0.78
CA CYS A 65 4.43 -0.49 1.61
C CYS A 65 2.92 -0.29 1.46
N ALA A 66 2.45 0.96 1.49
CA ALA A 66 1.04 1.30 1.33
C ALA A 66 0.49 0.86 -0.04
N GLU A 67 1.21 1.13 -1.12
CA GLU A 67 0.82 0.71 -2.47
C GLU A 67 0.79 -0.82 -2.61
N SER A 68 1.80 -1.52 -2.10
CA SER A 68 1.79 -2.99 -2.13
C SER A 68 0.62 -3.57 -1.34
N VAL A 69 0.31 -3.02 -0.16
CA VAL A 69 -0.85 -3.43 0.63
C VAL A 69 -2.16 -3.17 -0.12
N ARG A 70 -2.30 -2.03 -0.80
CA ARG A 70 -3.47 -1.74 -1.66
C ARG A 70 -3.63 -2.79 -2.76
N VAL A 71 -2.55 -3.13 -3.47
CA VAL A 71 -2.57 -4.13 -4.56
C VAL A 71 -2.92 -5.53 -4.03
N ILE A 72 -2.34 -5.95 -2.89
CA ILE A 72 -2.66 -7.24 -2.27
C ILE A 72 -4.14 -7.28 -1.86
N SER A 73 -4.64 -6.24 -1.18
CA SER A 73 -6.04 -6.16 -0.76
C SER A 73 -6.99 -6.25 -1.95
N LYS A 74 -6.71 -5.51 -3.02
CA LYS A 74 -7.49 -5.56 -4.26
C LYS A 74 -7.45 -6.94 -4.93
N ALA A 75 -6.30 -7.58 -4.96
CA ALA A 75 -6.14 -8.93 -5.48
C ALA A 75 -6.96 -9.94 -4.67
N GLN A 76 -6.93 -9.85 -3.34
CA GLN A 76 -7.73 -10.70 -2.45
C GLN A 76 -9.23 -10.47 -2.64
N GLN A 77 -9.68 -9.23 -2.81
CA GLN A 77 -11.09 -8.93 -3.13
C GLN A 77 -11.52 -9.53 -4.47
N ILE A 78 -10.69 -9.41 -5.51
CA ILE A 78 -10.98 -10.02 -6.81
C ILE A 78 -11.00 -11.55 -6.68
N LYS A 79 -10.08 -12.14 -5.92
CA LYS A 79 -10.07 -13.59 -5.63
C LYS A 79 -11.37 -14.02 -4.96
N ALA A 80 -11.78 -13.31 -3.92
CA ALA A 80 -13.00 -13.55 -3.16
C ALA A 80 -14.27 -13.41 -4.03
N PHE A 81 -14.26 -12.50 -5.00
CA PHE A 81 -15.35 -12.30 -5.94
C PHE A 81 -15.44 -13.40 -7.00
N LEU A 82 -14.29 -13.84 -7.52
CA LEU A 82 -14.22 -14.87 -8.56
C LEU A 82 -14.32 -16.30 -8.00
N SER A 83 -14.12 -16.47 -6.69
CA SER A 83 -14.16 -17.76 -6.02
C SER A 83 -15.54 -18.07 -5.45
N ASP A 84 -16.01 -19.28 -5.71
CA ASP A 84 -17.16 -19.88 -4.99
C ASP A 84 -16.76 -20.39 -3.59
N ASP A 85 -15.47 -20.34 -3.24
CA ASP A 85 -14.92 -20.72 -1.95
C ASP A 85 -15.17 -19.61 -0.90
N GLU A 86 -15.97 -19.91 0.12
CA GLU A 86 -16.24 -18.99 1.22
C GLU A 86 -14.99 -18.66 2.05
N ASP A 87 -13.99 -19.56 2.10
CA ASP A 87 -12.75 -19.35 2.86
C ASP A 87 -11.83 -18.31 2.18
N ALA A 88 -11.99 -18.08 0.87
CA ALA A 88 -11.27 -17.03 0.14
C ALA A 88 -11.73 -15.60 0.49
N ARG A 89 -12.85 -15.45 1.22
CA ARG A 89 -13.50 -14.17 1.55
C ARG A 89 -13.08 -13.60 2.92
N SER A 90 -11.95 -14.06 3.43
CA SER A 90 -11.41 -13.70 4.74
C SER A 90 -11.26 -12.19 4.97
N LEU A 91 -11.48 -11.73 6.21
CA LEU A 91 -11.24 -10.36 6.72
C LEU A 91 -9.76 -9.91 6.68
N GLN A 92 -8.86 -10.71 6.10
CA GLN A 92 -7.43 -10.44 5.99
C GLN A 92 -7.08 -9.08 5.37
N PRO A 93 -7.75 -8.58 4.30
CA PRO A 93 -7.42 -7.29 3.69
C PRO A 93 -7.59 -6.13 4.67
N GLU A 94 -8.69 -6.10 5.44
CA GLU A 94 -8.99 -5.02 6.39
C GLU A 94 -7.95 -4.96 7.51
N VAL A 95 -7.59 -6.13 8.06
CA VAL A 95 -6.59 -6.23 9.13
C VAL A 95 -5.23 -5.74 8.63
N MET A 96 -4.81 -6.17 7.44
CA MET A 96 -3.54 -5.77 6.86
C MET A 96 -3.46 -4.27 6.59
N VAL A 97 -4.52 -3.69 5.99
CA VAL A 97 -4.61 -2.25 5.75
C VAL A 97 -4.58 -1.46 7.06
N THR A 98 -5.34 -1.89 8.07
CA THR A 98 -5.37 -1.22 9.37
C THR A 98 -4.01 -1.25 10.07
N GLN A 99 -3.32 -2.40 10.05
CA GLN A 99 -1.98 -2.51 10.63
C GLN A 99 -0.96 -1.59 9.96
N GLU A 100 -0.97 -1.52 8.63
CA GLU A 100 -0.05 -0.65 7.91
C GLU A 100 -0.43 0.83 8.09
N LEU A 101 -1.72 1.14 8.24
CA LEU A 101 -2.20 2.50 8.49
C LEU A 101 -1.73 3.02 9.85
N GLU A 102 -1.77 2.20 10.90
CA GLU A 102 -1.25 2.57 12.21
C GLU A 102 0.26 2.85 12.17
N LYS A 103 1.03 2.11 11.35
CA LYS A 103 2.45 2.41 11.14
C LYS A 103 2.64 3.75 10.40
N ALA A 104 1.85 4.00 9.37
CA ALA A 104 1.91 5.26 8.61
C ALA A 104 1.50 6.49 9.46
N LYS A 105 0.56 6.32 10.39
CA LYS A 105 0.21 7.33 11.40
C LYS A 105 1.38 7.56 12.36
N ALA A 106 1.99 6.49 12.87
CA ALA A 106 3.13 6.59 13.78
C ALA A 106 4.35 7.28 13.14
N SER A 107 4.56 7.10 11.84
CA SER A 107 5.62 7.78 11.08
C SER A 107 5.22 9.16 10.53
N SER A 108 3.96 9.59 10.72
CA SER A 108 3.39 10.82 10.13
C SER A 108 3.52 10.90 8.60
N ASP A 109 3.59 9.76 7.91
CA ASP A 109 3.66 9.72 6.45
C ASP A 109 2.26 9.91 5.85
N ARG A 110 1.95 11.15 5.47
CA ARG A 110 0.62 11.53 4.95
C ARG A 110 0.30 10.87 3.62
N ALA A 111 1.29 10.57 2.79
CA ALA A 111 1.07 9.92 1.49
C ALA A 111 0.69 8.45 1.68
N ALA A 112 1.43 7.73 2.53
CA ALA A 112 1.09 6.37 2.90
C ALA A 112 -0.29 6.28 3.59
N GLN A 113 -0.59 7.21 4.51
CA GLN A 113 -1.90 7.30 5.15
C GLN A 113 -3.03 7.45 4.12
N ALA A 114 -2.90 8.38 3.16
CA ALA A 114 -3.93 8.62 2.14
C ALA A 114 -4.22 7.38 1.29
N ILE A 115 -3.16 6.68 0.86
CA ILE A 115 -3.28 5.43 0.08
C ILE A 115 -3.99 4.34 0.89
N LEU A 116 -3.65 4.20 2.17
CA LEU A 116 -4.24 3.17 3.04
C LEU A 116 -5.68 3.48 3.43
N TYR A 117 -6.03 4.75 3.64
CA TYR A 117 -7.42 5.17 3.82
C TYR A 117 -8.26 4.90 2.57
N LEU A 118 -7.71 5.13 1.37
CA LEU A 118 -8.39 4.79 0.13
C LEU A 118 -8.60 3.26 0.01
N ALA A 119 -7.57 2.46 0.30
CA ALA A 119 -7.67 1.01 0.31
C ALA A 119 -8.73 0.52 1.32
N LEU A 120 -8.80 1.12 2.51
CA LEU A 120 -9.81 0.80 3.51
C LEU A 120 -11.22 1.15 3.04
N CYS A 121 -11.39 2.31 2.39
CA CYS A 121 -12.65 2.72 1.77
C CYS A 121 -13.11 1.69 0.71
N GLU A 122 -12.20 1.25 -0.17
CA GLU A 122 -12.49 0.21 -1.18
C GLU A 122 -12.90 -1.12 -0.53
N ILE A 123 -12.22 -1.54 0.53
CA ILE A 123 -12.57 -2.76 1.29
C ILE A 123 -13.98 -2.68 1.89
N LEU A 124 -14.27 -1.59 2.59
CA LEU A 124 -15.54 -1.40 3.28
C LEU A 124 -16.70 -1.19 2.29
N SER A 125 -16.44 -0.58 1.13
CA SER A 125 -17.42 -0.37 0.06
C SER A 125 -17.74 -1.64 -0.72
N PHE A 126 -16.79 -2.57 -0.83
CA PHE A 126 -17.00 -3.85 -1.50
C PHE A 126 -17.92 -4.79 -0.69
N GLY A 127 -17.93 -4.63 0.64
CA GLY A 127 -18.70 -5.48 1.55
C GLY A 127 -18.00 -6.81 1.85
N THR A 128 -18.09 -7.28 3.10
CA THR A 128 -17.36 -8.47 3.58
C THR A 128 -18.18 -9.76 3.57
N ALA A 129 -19.42 -9.76 3.04
CA ALA A 129 -20.23 -10.97 3.05
C ALA A 129 -21.23 -11.04 1.89
N ASP A 130 -21.02 -12.09 1.08
CA ASP A 130 -22.06 -12.99 0.59
C ASP A 130 -23.32 -12.32 0.02
N LYS A 131 -23.21 -11.81 -1.22
CA LYS A 131 -24.34 -11.33 -2.04
C LYS A 131 -25.15 -10.17 -1.45
N GLY A 132 -24.72 -9.57 -0.34
CA GLY A 132 -25.39 -8.46 0.33
C GLY A 132 -24.69 -7.12 0.12
N ALA A 133 -25.46 -6.05 0.00
CA ALA A 133 -24.90 -4.70 0.05
C ALA A 133 -24.23 -4.46 1.40
N PRO A 134 -23.14 -3.65 1.46
CA PRO A 134 -22.49 -3.32 2.72
C PRO A 134 -23.48 -2.77 3.74
N SER A 135 -23.33 -3.16 5.01
CA SER A 135 -24.16 -2.62 6.09
C SER A 135 -24.06 -1.09 6.14
N ARG A 136 -25.08 -0.42 6.66
CA ARG A 136 -25.04 1.05 6.82
C ARG A 136 -23.79 1.51 7.59
N ALA A 137 -23.45 0.82 8.67
CA ALA A 137 -22.26 1.14 9.46
C ALA A 137 -20.95 0.99 8.65
N MET A 138 -20.86 -0.01 7.78
CA MET A 138 -19.69 -0.16 6.88
C MET A 138 -19.63 0.95 5.85
N ARG A 139 -20.78 1.36 5.29
CA ARG A 139 -20.85 2.50 4.36
C ARG A 139 -20.45 3.81 5.02
N ASP A 140 -20.89 4.05 6.25
CA ASP A 140 -20.53 5.25 7.01
C ASP A 140 -19.01 5.28 7.27
N LYS A 141 -18.42 4.14 7.67
CA LYS A 141 -16.96 4.02 7.82
C LYS A 141 -16.18 4.17 6.50
N ALA A 142 -16.72 3.63 5.40
CA ALA A 142 -16.11 3.79 4.08
C ALA A 142 -16.09 5.27 3.66
N LEU A 143 -17.19 5.99 3.91
CA LEU A 143 -17.29 7.42 3.64
C LEU A 143 -16.29 8.22 4.48
N GLU A 144 -16.18 7.91 5.77
CA GLU A 144 -15.19 8.52 6.66
C GLU A 144 -13.76 8.29 6.14
N ALA A 145 -13.39 7.04 5.82
CA ALA A 145 -12.08 6.72 5.25
C ALA A 145 -11.84 7.44 3.90
N GLY A 146 -12.86 7.54 3.05
CA GLY A 146 -12.78 8.28 1.79
C GLY A 146 -12.53 9.78 1.98
N ASN A 147 -13.18 10.40 2.96
CA ASN A 147 -12.97 11.82 3.28
C ASN A 147 -11.56 12.06 3.83
N GLU A 148 -11.09 11.22 4.75
CA GLU A 148 -9.72 11.30 5.29
C GLU A 148 -8.66 11.17 4.18
N ALA A 149 -8.86 10.24 3.23
CA ALA A 149 -7.98 10.12 2.07
C ALA A 149 -7.98 11.40 1.21
N ALA A 150 -9.16 11.96 0.94
CA ALA A 150 -9.31 13.17 0.12
C ALA A 150 -8.60 14.38 0.76
N ASP A 151 -8.81 14.60 2.07
CA ASP A 151 -8.20 15.71 2.81
C ASP A 151 -6.66 15.59 2.83
N LEU A 152 -6.14 14.37 3.00
CA LEU A 152 -4.70 14.12 2.95
C LEU A 152 -4.12 14.37 1.55
N PHE A 153 -4.78 13.90 0.48
CA PHE A 153 -4.33 14.15 -0.89
C PHE A 153 -4.38 15.62 -1.27
N GLN A 154 -5.43 16.34 -0.85
CA GLN A 154 -5.54 17.78 -1.09
C GLN A 154 -4.38 18.53 -0.40
N GLY A 155 -4.10 18.24 0.87
CA GLY A 155 -2.97 18.84 1.58
C GLY A 155 -1.61 18.58 0.92
N LEU A 156 -1.41 17.38 0.33
CA LEU A 156 -0.20 17.05 -0.43
C LEU A 156 -0.10 17.82 -1.74
N ALA A 157 -1.21 17.99 -2.46
CA ALA A 157 -1.26 18.74 -3.71
C ALA A 157 -0.99 20.23 -3.49
N GLU A 158 -1.58 20.84 -2.46
CA GLU A 158 -1.37 22.23 -2.09
C GLU A 158 0.09 22.52 -1.74
N THR A 159 0.75 21.60 -1.02
CA THR A 159 2.18 21.73 -0.68
C THR A 159 3.06 21.75 -1.94
N ARG A 160 2.73 20.97 -2.98
CA ARG A 160 3.48 20.95 -4.25
C ARG A 160 3.29 22.21 -5.09
N MET A 161 2.17 22.90 -4.94
CA MET A 161 1.89 24.15 -5.68
C MET A 161 2.53 25.39 -5.04
N GLN A 162 3.00 25.29 -3.79
CA GLN A 162 3.65 26.38 -3.06
C GLN A 162 5.19 26.40 -3.21
N ALA A 163 5.77 25.42 -3.90
CA ALA A 163 7.21 25.27 -4.14
C ALA A 163 7.60 25.72 -5.57
#